data_AF-A0A2K4L163-F1
#
_entry.id   AF-A0A2K4L163-F1
#
_cell.length_a   1.000
_cell.length_b   1.000
_cell.length_c   1.000
_cell.angle_alpha   90.00
_cell.angle_beta   90.00
_cell.angle_gamma   90.00
#
_symmetry.space_group_name_H-M   'P 1'
#
loop_
_entity.id
_entity.type
_entity.pdbx_description
1 polymer ?
#
loop_
_entity_poly.entity_id
_entity_poly.type
_entity_poly.pdbx_seq_one_letter_code
_entity_poly.pdbx_strand_id
1 'polypeptide(L)' 'MSTQIDHEIREVLNSPVASNWLKEALGKALERDCVDAANDAEVLMDLLNKRCEEAFKGLVPVS' A
#
# COMPACT_ATOMS: atom_id res chain seq x y z
N MET A 1 -13.07 22.32 3.42
CA MET A 1 -12.05 22.52 2.37
C MET A 1 -11.39 21.19 2.12
N SER A 2 -11.29 20.75 0.86
CA SER A 2 -10.50 19.56 0.51
C SER A 2 -9.03 19.97 0.56
N THR A 3 -8.21 19.23 1.30
CA THR A 3 -6.77 19.43 1.37
C THR A 3 -6.09 18.89 0.11
N GLN A 4 -4.83 19.27 -0.12
CA GLN A 4 -4.02 18.73 -1.22
C GLN A 4 -3.94 17.20 -1.18
N ILE A 5 -3.81 16.62 0.03
CA ILE A 5 -3.75 15.16 0.18
C ILE A 5 -5.08 14.48 -0.21
N ASP A 6 -6.23 15.11 0.02
CA ASP A 6 -7.53 14.57 -0.43
C ASP A 6 -7.63 14.48 -1.96
N HIS A 7 -6.91 15.35 -2.69
CA HIS A 7 -6.85 15.28 -4.15
C HIS A 7 -6.03 14.07 -4.59
N GLU A 8 -4.83 13.91 -4.04
CA GLU A 8 -3.92 12.80 -4.36
C GLU A 8 -4.55 11.43 -4.04
N ILE A 9 -5.23 11.33 -2.90
CA ILE A 9 -6.01 10.14 -2.51
C ILE A 9 -7.07 9.82 -3.58
N ARG A 10 -7.83 10.83 -4.03
CA ARG A 10 -8.84 10.64 -5.07
C ARG A 10 -8.24 10.26 -6.41
N GLU A 11 -7.07 10.79 -6.76
CA GLU A 11 -6.36 10.39 -7.99
C GLU A 11 -6.01 8.91 -7.96
N VAL A 12 -5.52 8.38 -6.83
CA VAL A 12 -5.24 6.94 -6.68
C VAL A 12 -6.52 6.11 -6.77
N LEU A 13 -7.58 6.50 -6.05
CA LEU A 13 -8.85 5.77 -6.04
C LEU A 13 -9.51 5.72 -7.43
N ASN A 14 -9.42 6.81 -8.19
CA ASN A 14 -10.01 6.91 -9.53
C ASN A 14 -9.08 6.46 -10.66
N SER A 15 -7.79 6.24 -10.39
CA SER A 15 -6.80 5.89 -11.40
C SER A 15 -7.13 4.56 -12.07
N PRO A 16 -7.31 4.49 -13.41
CA PRO A 16 -7.58 3.23 -14.09
C PRO A 16 -6.38 2.27 -14.10
N VAL A 17 -5.18 2.77 -13.79
CA VAL A 17 -3.93 1.98 -13.76
C VAL A 17 -3.53 1.54 -12.36
N ALA A 18 -4.13 2.12 -11.31
CA ALA A 18 -3.94 1.63 -9.94
C ALA A 18 -4.65 0.29 -9.76
N SER A 19 -3.99 -0.65 -9.09
CA SER A 19 -4.57 -1.97 -8.84
C SER A 19 -5.79 -1.89 -7.92
N ASN A 20 -6.76 -2.77 -8.12
CA ASN A 20 -7.95 -2.84 -7.25
C ASN A 20 -7.56 -3.08 -5.78
N TRP A 21 -6.53 -3.88 -5.54
CA TRP A 21 -6.01 -4.12 -4.19
C TRP A 21 -5.54 -2.82 -3.51
N LEU A 22 -4.79 -1.96 -4.22
CA LEU A 22 -4.33 -0.70 -3.67
C LEU A 22 -5.50 0.25 -3.37
N LYS A 23 -6.49 0.31 -4.26
CA LYS A 23 -7.69 1.14 -4.06
C LYS A 23 -8.52 0.68 -2.87
N GLU A 24 -8.72 -0.62 -2.72
CA GLU A 24 -9.45 -1.19 -1.58
C GLU A 24 -8.70 -0.97 -0.26
N ALA A 25 -7.39 -1.18 -0.26
CA ALA A 25 -6.55 -0.94 0.91
C ALA A 25 -6.58 0.53 1.34
N LEU A 26 -6.42 1.46 0.39
CA LEU A 26 -6.51 2.89 0.65
C LEU A 26 -7.91 3.29 1.12
N GLY A 27 -8.97 2.78 0.48
CA GLY A 27 -10.35 3.04 0.89
C GLY A 27 -10.62 2.65 2.35
N LYS A 28 -10.19 1.45 2.76
CA LYS A 28 -10.32 0.98 4.15
C LYS A 28 -9.44 1.76 5.13
N ALA A 29 -8.26 2.20 4.72
CA ALA A 29 -7.37 3.01 5.55
C ALA A 29 -8.00 4.37 5.90
N LEU A 30 -8.77 4.96 4.98
CA LEU A 30 -9.45 6.25 5.20
C LEU A 30 -10.62 6.17 6.18
N GLU A 31 -11.11 4.97 6.52
CA GLU A 31 -12.16 4.76 7.52
C GLU A 31 -11.61 4.69 8.96
N ARG A 32 -10.28 4.68 9.12
CA ARG A 32 -9.58 4.53 10.41
C ARG A 32 -9.05 5.87 10.91
N ASP A 33 -8.59 5.88 12.17
CA ASP A 33 -7.73 6.96 12.65
C ASP A 33 -6.46 7.03 11.79
N CYS A 34 -6.05 8.25 11.41
CA CYS A 34 -4.96 8.43 10.45
C CYS A 34 -3.60 7.98 10.99
N VAL A 35 -3.39 8.00 12.30
CA VAL A 35 -2.14 7.52 12.94
C VAL A 35 -2.11 5.99 12.89
N ASP A 36 -3.21 5.33 13.24
CA ASP A 36 -3.31 3.87 13.17
C ASP A 36 -3.16 3.36 11.73
N ALA A 37 -3.84 4.01 10.77
CA ALA A 37 -3.78 3.64 9.36
C ALA A 37 -2.36 3.74 8.79
N ALA A 38 -1.61 4.79 9.16
CA ALA A 38 -0.22 4.95 8.74
C ALA A 38 0.69 3.86 9.32
N ASN A 39 0.56 3.56 10.61
CA ASN A 39 1.31 2.50 11.27
C ASN A 39 1.01 1.12 10.65
N ASP A 40 -0.26 0.80 10.39
CA ASP A 40 -0.67 -0.44 9.74
C ASP A 40 -0.08 -0.56 8.32
N ALA A 41 -0.02 0.55 7.58
CA ALA A 41 0.56 0.59 6.24
C ALA A 41 2.09 0.35 6.24
N GLU A 42 2.82 0.87 7.23
CA GLU A 42 4.25 0.59 7.38
C GLU A 42 4.50 -0.90 7.66
N VAL A 43 3.73 -1.52 8.55
CA VAL A 43 3.81 -2.96 8.84
C VAL A 43 3.50 -3.78 7.59
N LEU A 44 2.46 -3.40 6.85
CA LEU A 44 2.09 -4.07 5.60
C LEU A 44 3.21 -3.97 4.56
N MET A 45 3.80 -2.80 4.37
CA MET A 45 4.91 -2.59 3.44
C MET A 45 6.12 -3.46 3.82
N ASP A 46 6.51 -3.49 5.09
CA ASP A 46 7.61 -4.31 5.58
C ASP A 46 7.38 -5.81 5.30
N LEU A 47 6.18 -6.33 5.56
CA LEU A 47 5.84 -7.73 5.28
C LEU A 47 5.86 -8.05 3.78
N LEU A 48 5.36 -7.15 2.93
CA LEU A 48 5.38 -7.33 1.47
C LEU A 48 6.81 -7.32 0.94
N ASN A 49 7.67 -6.44 1.44
CA ASN A 49 9.08 -6.39 1.07
C ASN A 49 9.81 -7.67 1.49
N LYS A 50 9.66 -8.12 2.74
CA LYS A 50 10.23 -9.39 3.21
C LYS A 50 9.79 -10.56 2.36
N ARG A 51 8.49 -10.64 2.03
CA ARG A 51 7.96 -11.69 1.14
C ARG A 51 8.59 -11.63 -0.26
N CYS A 52 8.78 -10.43 -0.80
CA CYS A 52 9.41 -10.21 -2.09
C CYS A 52 10.87 -10.68 -2.09
N GLU A 53 11.64 -10.27 -1.08
CA GLU A 53 13.02 -10.69 -0.87
C GLU A 53 13.17 -12.20 -0.76
N GLU A 54 12.30 -12.86 0.03
CA GLU A 54 12.32 -14.32 0.16
C GLU A 54 12.00 -15.02 -1.17
N ALA A 55 11.04 -14.49 -1.94
CA ALA A 55 10.76 -15.02 -3.27
C ALA A 55 11.97 -14.86 -4.22
N PHE A 56 12.72 -13.76 -4.14
CA PHE A 56 13.93 -13.55 -4.93
C PHE A 56 15.11 -14.42 -4.49
N LYS A 57 15.31 -14.62 -3.17
CA LYS A 57 16.34 -15.53 -2.66
C LYS A 57 16.10 -16.97 -3.11
N GLY A 58 14.84 -17.39 -3.20
CA GLY A 58 14.46 -18.70 -3.74
C GLY A 58 14.74 -18.88 -5.24
N LEU A 59 15.05 -17.81 -5.98
CA LEU A 59 15.33 -17.82 -7.42
C LEU A 59 16.82 -17.77 -7.76
N VAL A 60 17.71 -17.56 -6.78
CA VAL A 60 19.16 -17.68 -7.00
C VAL A 60 19.58 -19.10 -6.64
N PRO A 61 20.01 -19.94 -7.60
CA PRO A 61 20.62 -21.21 -7.26
C PRO A 61 21.91 -20.93 -6.51
N VAL A 62 22.04 -21.45 -5.29
CA VAL A 62 23.33 -21.53 -4.60
C VAL A 62 24.25 -22.32 -5.52
N SER A 63 25.26 -21.65 -6.08
CA SER A 63 26.35 -22.29 -6.83
C SER A 63 27.27 -23.05 -5.89
#